data_AF-D3G1R4-F1
#
_entry.id   AF-D3G1R4-F1
#
_cell.length_a   1.000
_cell.length_b   1.000
_cell.length_c   1.000
_cell.angle_alpha   90.00
_cell.angle_beta   90.00
_cell.angle_gamma   90.00
#
_symmetry.space_group_name_H-M   'P 1'
#
loop_
_entity.id
_entity.type
_entity.pdbx_description
1 polymer ?
#
loop_
_entity_poly.entity_id
_entity_poly.type
_entity_poly.pdbx_seq_one_letter_code
_entity_poly.pdbx_strand_id
1 'polypeptide(L)'
;MKTLGLLLFTISFFTFGSFEVHVQPKEYPVLSEQGDSPELRMQDMLINFLNPHIDDAVCNYYKQILTECPTVYPYFVDVIESQRMNGFRGFILQITLDVTPTVGPHITV
;
A
#
# COMPACT_ATOMS: atom_id res chain seq x y z
N MET A 1 34.86 46.40 -25.25
CA MET A 1 33.42 46.05 -25.19
C MET A 1 33.11 44.55 -25.26
N LYS A 2 34.04 43.66 -25.65
CA LYS A 2 33.75 42.21 -25.78
C LYS A 2 33.96 41.39 -24.48
N THR A 3 34.79 41.88 -23.55
CA THR A 3 35.12 41.18 -22.30
C THR A 3 34.13 41.45 -21.15
N LEU A 4 33.49 42.62 -21.13
CA LEU A 4 32.50 43.00 -20.10
C LEU A 4 31.19 42.21 -20.23
N GLY A 5 30.76 41.91 -21.47
CA GLY A 5 29.57 41.09 -21.72
C GLY A 5 29.77 39.62 -21.35
N LEU A 6 30.99 39.10 -21.49
CA LEU A 6 31.32 37.72 -21.11
C LEU A 6 31.34 37.55 -19.57
N LEU A 7 31.82 38.56 -18.84
CA LEU A 7 31.88 38.54 -17.38
C LEU A 7 30.48 38.65 -16.74
N LEU A 8 29.58 39.44 -17.33
CA LEU A 8 28.18 39.53 -16.90
C LEU A 8 27.40 38.24 -17.21
N PHE A 9 27.74 37.54 -18.30
CA PHE A 9 27.11 36.27 -18.65
C PHE A 9 27.48 35.14 -17.68
N THR A 10 28.73 35.12 -17.17
CA THR A 10 29.17 34.13 -16.19
C THR A 10 28.61 34.36 -14.78
N ILE A 11 28.32 35.61 -14.40
CA ILE A 11 27.71 35.93 -13.09
C ILE A 11 26.22 35.54 -13.07
N SER A 12 25.52 35.61 -14.20
CA SER A 12 24.10 35.26 -14.29
C SER A 12 23.80 33.75 -14.22
N PHE A 13 24.79 32.88 -14.41
CA PHE A 13 24.61 31.42 -14.28
C PHE A 13 24.73 30.91 -12.84
N PHE A 14 25.36 31.70 -11.95
CA PHE A 14 25.62 31.29 -10.57
C PHE A 14 24.45 31.55 -9.60
N THR A 15 23.38 32.20 -10.06
CA THR A 15 22.20 32.50 -9.22
C THR A 15 21.02 31.56 -9.42
N PHE A 16 21.18 30.47 -10.18
CA PHE A 16 20.18 29.41 -10.27
C PHE A 16 20.23 28.53 -9.02
N GLY A 17 19.59 29.05 -7.97
CA GLY A 17 18.84 28.32 -6.95
C GLY A 17 19.48 27.06 -6.39
N SER A 18 20.19 27.22 -5.27
CA SER A 18 20.29 26.14 -4.29
C SER A 18 18.88 25.84 -3.78
N PHE A 19 18.21 24.84 -4.35
CA PHE A 19 16.97 24.34 -3.77
C PHE A 19 17.33 23.51 -2.54
N GLU A 20 17.10 24.07 -1.36
CA GLU A 20 17.14 23.28 -0.12
C GLU A 20 15.89 22.40 -0.07
N VAL A 21 16.04 21.13 -0.45
CA VAL A 21 14.99 20.12 -0.30
C VAL A 21 14.88 19.77 1.19
N HIS A 22 13.93 20.42 1.86
CA HIS A 22 13.56 20.04 3.22
C HIS A 22 12.61 18.84 3.17
N VAL A 23 13.14 17.67 3.51
CA VAL A 23 12.32 16.48 3.74
C VAL A 23 11.94 16.45 5.21
N GLN A 24 10.66 16.67 5.50
CA GLN A 24 10.09 16.29 6.77
C GLN A 24 9.54 14.86 6.64
N PRO A 25 9.78 13.96 7.61
CA PRO A 25 9.05 12.71 7.65
C PRO A 25 7.56 13.03 7.65
N LYS A 26 6.78 12.29 6.86
CA LYS A 26 5.32 12.37 6.98
C LYS A 26 4.98 11.97 8.41
N GLU A 27 4.53 12.93 9.21
CA GLU A 27 4.01 12.65 10.54
C GLU A 27 2.72 11.88 10.32
N TYR A 28 2.80 10.55 10.47
CA TYR A 28 1.62 9.72 10.46
C TYR A 28 0.81 10.13 11.68
N PRO A 29 -0.47 10.52 11.53
CA PRO A 29 -1.32 10.60 12.71
C PRO A 29 -1.13 9.27 13.44
N VAL A 30 -0.83 9.33 14.75
CA VAL A 30 -0.89 8.16 15.61
C VAL A 30 -2.19 7.47 15.24
N LEU A 31 -2.09 6.25 14.68
CA LEU A 31 -3.24 5.43 14.31
C LEU A 31 -4.22 5.60 15.44
N SER A 32 -5.35 6.24 15.11
CA SER A 32 -6.29 6.83 16.06
C SER A 32 -6.53 5.90 17.23
N GLU A 33 -6.93 6.44 18.38
CA GLU A 33 -7.38 5.76 19.60
C GLU A 33 -8.56 4.76 19.41
N GLN A 34 -8.68 4.10 18.26
CA GLN A 34 -9.41 2.86 18.05
C GLN A 34 -8.79 1.80 18.96
N GLY A 35 -9.40 1.63 20.14
CA GLY A 35 -9.03 0.58 21.07
C GLY A 35 -9.14 -0.80 20.41
N ASP A 36 -8.22 -1.68 20.80
CA ASP A 36 -8.25 -3.10 20.44
C ASP A 36 -9.58 -3.74 20.90
N SER A 37 -10.39 -4.19 19.94
CA SER A 37 -11.69 -4.83 20.20
C SER A 37 -11.64 -6.34 19.93
N PRO A 38 -12.46 -7.15 20.60
CA PRO A 38 -12.61 -8.57 20.27
C PRO A 38 -12.95 -8.82 18.80
N GLU A 39 -13.78 -7.97 18.20
CA GLU A 39 -14.20 -8.05 16.81
C GLU A 39 -13.02 -7.84 15.85
N LEU A 40 -12.20 -6.81 16.10
CA LEU A 40 -10.99 -6.56 15.32
C LEU A 40 -10.01 -7.73 15.41
N ARG A 41 -9.75 -8.25 16.62
CA ARG A 41 -8.86 -9.42 16.78
C ARG A 41 -9.40 -10.66 16.07
N MET A 42 -10.71 -10.87 16.08
CA MET A 42 -11.32 -11.99 15.34
C MET A 42 -11.16 -11.81 13.84
N GLN A 43 -11.35 -10.59 13.34
CA GLN A 43 -11.10 -10.26 11.94
C GLN A 43 -9.62 -10.48 11.57
N ASP A 44 -8.68 -10.00 12.38
CA ASP A 44 -7.24 -10.19 12.14
C ASP A 44 -6.84 -11.66 12.14
N MET A 45 -7.35 -12.46 13.09
CA MET A 45 -7.13 -13.90 13.12
C MET A 45 -7.69 -14.58 11.87
N LEU A 46 -8.88 -14.16 11.42
CA LEU A 46 -9.51 -14.70 10.20
C LEU A 46 -8.70 -14.33 8.96
N ILE A 47 -8.31 -13.07 8.78
CA ILE A 47 -7.51 -12.64 7.62
C ILE A 47 -6.16 -13.34 7.61
N ASN A 48 -5.49 -13.43 8.76
CA ASN A 48 -4.22 -14.15 8.87
C ASN A 48 -4.36 -15.64 8.53
N PHE A 49 -5.48 -16.27 8.94
CA PHE A 49 -5.79 -17.65 8.57
C PHE A 49 -6.06 -17.81 7.06
N LEU A 50 -6.73 -16.83 6.43
CA LEU A 50 -7.05 -16.85 5.00
C LEU A 50 -5.89 -16.43 4.10
N ASN A 51 -4.83 -15.81 4.64
CA ASN A 51 -3.76 -15.19 3.84
C ASN A 51 -3.15 -16.10 2.77
N PRO A 52 -2.83 -17.39 3.03
CA PRO A 52 -2.28 -18.26 1.99
C PRO A 52 -3.23 -18.43 0.79
N HIS A 53 -4.54 -18.44 1.03
CA HIS A 53 -5.54 -18.54 -0.04
C HIS A 53 -5.69 -17.22 -0.81
N ILE A 54 -5.54 -16.09 -0.11
CA ILE A 54 -5.52 -14.75 -0.73
C ILE A 54 -4.29 -14.64 -1.64
N ASP A 55 -3.11 -15.02 -1.14
CA ASP A 55 -1.86 -15.01 -1.91
C ASP A 55 -1.96 -15.92 -3.15
N ASP A 56 -2.50 -17.12 -3.02
CA ASP A 56 -2.73 -18.04 -4.14
C ASP A 56 -3.69 -17.42 -5.19
N ALA A 57 -4.77 -16.78 -4.76
CA ALA A 57 -5.74 -16.15 -5.67
C ALA A 57 -5.11 -14.98 -6.42
N VAL A 58 -4.36 -14.13 -5.70
CA VAL A 58 -3.64 -12.97 -6.26
C VAL A 58 -2.54 -13.42 -7.23
N CYS A 59 -1.71 -14.39 -6.87
CA CYS A 59 -0.69 -14.89 -7.79
C CYS A 59 -1.33 -15.49 -9.05
N ASN A 60 -2.42 -16.25 -8.91
CA ASN A 60 -3.12 -16.81 -10.06
C ASN A 60 -3.67 -15.75 -11.02
N TYR A 61 -4.08 -14.59 -10.51
CA TYR A 61 -4.49 -13.45 -11.32
C TYR A 61 -3.29 -12.79 -12.03
N TYR A 62 -2.21 -12.51 -11.29
CA TYR A 62 -1.07 -11.75 -11.81
C TYR A 62 -0.03 -12.56 -12.59
N LYS A 63 -0.02 -13.90 -12.51
CA LYS A 63 0.97 -14.75 -13.20
C LYS A 63 1.03 -14.60 -14.72
N GLN A 64 0.02 -13.96 -15.32
CA GLN A 64 -0.02 -13.68 -16.76
C GLN A 64 0.77 -12.41 -17.14
N ILE A 65 1.05 -11.54 -16.17
CA ILE A 65 1.60 -10.20 -16.37
C ILE A 65 2.92 -10.02 -15.61
N LEU A 66 3.04 -10.62 -14.43
CA LEU A 66 4.22 -10.52 -13.57
C LEU A 66 5.02 -11.82 -13.58
N THR A 67 6.35 -11.68 -13.50
CA THR A 67 7.29 -12.80 -13.39
C THR A 67 7.36 -13.37 -11.97
N GLU A 68 7.03 -12.55 -10.98
CA GLU A 68 7.00 -12.91 -9.56
C GLU A 68 5.55 -12.93 -9.06
N CYS A 69 5.23 -13.88 -8.19
CA CYS A 69 3.93 -13.91 -7.50
C CYS A 69 3.85 -12.74 -6.51
N PRO A 70 2.86 -11.84 -6.61
CA PRO A 70 2.60 -10.88 -5.55
C PRO A 70 2.08 -11.57 -4.29
N THR A 71 2.33 -10.95 -3.15
CA THR A 71 1.77 -11.33 -1.85
C THR A 71 0.97 -10.18 -1.26
N VAL A 72 0.06 -10.50 -0.35
CA VAL A 72 -0.76 -9.52 0.36
C VAL A 72 -0.42 -9.59 1.85
N TYR A 73 -0.15 -8.43 2.44
CA TYR A 73 0.00 -8.31 3.88
C TYR A 73 -1.38 -8.25 4.55
N PRO A 74 -1.60 -8.85 5.74
CA PRO A 74 -2.91 -8.87 6.37
C PRO A 74 -3.58 -7.49 6.56
N TYR A 75 -2.79 -6.43 6.79
CA TYR A 75 -3.27 -5.05 6.93
C TYR A 75 -3.52 -4.33 5.59
N PHE A 76 -3.29 -5.00 4.46
CA PHE A 76 -3.67 -4.58 3.10
C PHE A 76 -4.89 -5.34 2.58
N VAL A 77 -5.66 -5.95 3.49
CA VAL A 77 -6.90 -6.65 3.19
C VAL A 77 -8.05 -5.95 3.89
N ASP A 78 -9.02 -5.49 3.12
CA ASP A 78 -10.27 -4.93 3.62
C ASP A 78 -11.42 -5.90 3.36
N VAL A 79 -12.26 -6.12 4.38
CA VAL A 79 -13.50 -6.90 4.22
C VAL A 79 -14.60 -5.98 3.72
N ILE A 80 -14.99 -6.15 2.46
CA ILE A 80 -16.05 -5.33 1.84
C ILE A 80 -17.43 -5.85 2.19
N GLU A 81 -17.61 -7.17 2.17
CA GLU A 81 -18.90 -7.80 2.42
C GLU A 81 -18.71 -9.19 3.03
N SER A 82 -19.64 -9.60 3.89
CA SER A 82 -19.78 -11.00 4.30
C SER A 82 -21.25 -11.39 4.40
N GLN A 83 -21.59 -12.57 3.90
CA GLN A 83 -22.95 -13.07 3.90
C GLN A 83 -23.03 -14.58 4.17
N ARG A 84 -24.15 -15.02 4.74
CA ARG A 84 -24.50 -16.44 4.88
C ARG A 84 -25.30 -16.86 3.67
N MET A 85 -24.84 -17.90 2.98
CA MET A 85 -25.50 -18.41 1.79
C MET A 85 -26.64 -19.38 2.11
N ASN A 86 -26.66 -19.95 3.31
CA ASN A 86 -27.64 -20.95 3.74
C ASN A 86 -28.45 -20.55 4.99
N GLY A 87 -28.67 -19.24 5.18
CA GLY A 87 -29.57 -18.71 6.21
C GLY A 87 -28.96 -18.56 7.61
N PHE A 88 -29.82 -18.24 8.58
CA PHE A 88 -29.40 -17.95 9.95
C PHE A 88 -28.64 -19.13 10.58
N ARG A 89 -27.46 -18.86 11.16
CA ARG A 89 -26.57 -19.87 11.76
C ARG A 89 -26.05 -20.95 10.80
N GLY A 90 -26.23 -20.78 9.49
CA GLY A 90 -25.59 -21.63 8.48
C GLY A 90 -24.10 -21.36 8.34
N PHE A 91 -23.33 -22.40 8.02
CA PHE A 91 -21.85 -22.37 7.93
C PHE A 91 -21.31 -22.27 6.51
N ILE A 92 -22.19 -21.99 5.53
CA ILE A 92 -21.75 -21.66 4.17
C ILE A 92 -21.71 -20.14 4.10
N LEU A 93 -20.49 -19.60 4.17
CA LEU A 93 -20.21 -18.18 4.19
C LEU A 93 -19.57 -17.77 2.88
N GLN A 94 -19.88 -16.56 2.43
CA GLN A 94 -19.17 -15.87 1.37
C GLN A 94 -18.61 -14.57 1.93
N ILE A 95 -17.36 -14.27 1.58
CA ILE A 95 -16.67 -13.05 1.97
C ILE A 95 -16.09 -12.42 0.70
N THR A 96 -16.26 -11.11 0.56
CA THR A 96 -15.67 -10.31 -0.51
C THR A 96 -14.57 -9.45 0.11
N LEU A 97 -13.36 -9.55 -0.44
CA LEU A 97 -12.17 -8.86 0.04
C LEU A 97 -11.69 -7.86 -1.02
N ASP A 98 -11.27 -6.69 -0.57
CA ASP A 98 -10.44 -5.76 -1.35
C ASP A 98 -9.01 -5.91 -0.86
N VAL A 99 -8.06 -5.98 -1.80
CA VAL A 99 -6.66 -6.34 -1.48
C VAL A 99 -5.70 -5.43 -2.23
N THR A 100 -4.65 -5.01 -1.54
CA THR A 100 -3.50 -4.31 -2.15
C THR A 100 -2.30 -5.25 -2.23
N PRO A 101 -2.04 -5.88 -3.39
CA PRO A 101 -0.93 -6.81 -3.57
C PRO A 101 0.41 -6.09 -3.67
N THR A 102 1.48 -6.80 -3.31
CA THR A 102 2.85 -6.29 -3.35
C THR A 102 3.83 -7.30 -3.95
N VAL A 103 4.84 -6.83 -4.65
CA VAL A 103 5.99 -7.64 -5.11
C VAL A 103 7.21 -7.28 -4.28
N GLY A 104 7.80 -8.25 -3.60
CA GLY A 104 8.86 -7.99 -2.63
C GLY A 104 8.40 -7.09 -1.46
N PRO A 105 9.31 -6.41 -0.75
CA PRO A 105 8.96 -5.61 0.42
C PRO A 105 8.15 -4.35 0.06
N HIS A 106 6.84 -4.42 0.21
CA HIS A 106 5.90 -3.27 0.16
C HIS A 106 5.89 -2.46 -1.14
N ILE A 107 6.20 -3.07 -2.30
CA ILE A 107 6.05 -2.42 -3.61
C ILE A 107 4.71 -2.85 -4.20
N THR A 108 3.72 -1.94 -4.19
CA THR A 108 2.36 -2.24 -4.65
C THR A 108 2.30 -2.42 -6.17
N VAL A 109 1.44 -3.34 -6.64
CA VAL A 109 1.26 -3.66 -8.08
C VAL A 109 -0.18 -3.52 -8.54
#